data_AF-A0A9D6TIN7-F1
#
_entry.id   AF-A0A9D6TIN7-F1
#
_cell.length_a   1.000
_cell.length_b   1.000
_cell.length_c   1.000
_cell.angle_alpha   90.00
_cell.angle_beta   90.00
_cell.angle_gamma   90.00
#
_symmetry.space_group_name_H-M   'P 1'
#
loop_
_entity.id
_entity.type
_entity.pdbx_description
1 polymer ?
#
loop_
_entity_poly.entity_id
_entity_poly.type
_entity_poly.pdbx_seq_one_letter_code
_entity_poly.pdbx_strand_id
1 'polypeptide(L)'
;MILESIRAFNHAAPFRPYAIRTASGETHRVPHPDFVFISPRGSYVIVIDARERPHHLSTLLIEEAVLLNGRARRKAGKKTA
;
A
#
# COMPACT_ATOMS: atom_id res chain seq x y z
N MET A 1 12.96 5.05 -7.67
CA MET A 1 13.31 4.27 -6.47
C MET A 1 12.08 3.75 -5.73
N ILE A 2 11.05 4.58 -5.46
CA ILE A 2 9.87 4.13 -4.69
C ILE A 2 9.11 2.97 -5.33
N LEU A 3 8.92 3.00 -6.66
CA LEU A 3 8.30 1.88 -7.39
C LEU A 3 9.04 0.55 -7.17
N GLU A 4 10.38 0.58 -7.21
CA GLU A 4 11.20 -0.60 -6.97
C GLU A 4 11.03 -1.12 -5.54
N SER A 5 10.89 -0.23 -4.55
CA SER A 5 10.56 -0.63 -3.18
C SER A 5 9.20 -1.33 -3.10
N ILE A 6 8.17 -0.81 -3.78
CA ILE A 6 6.85 -1.43 -3.83
C ILE A 6 6.93 -2.81 -4.48
N ARG A 7 7.65 -2.95 -5.61
CA ARG A 7 7.88 -4.24 -6.26
C ARG A 7 8.63 -5.20 -5.34
N ALA A 8 9.70 -4.76 -4.70
CA ALA A 8 10.48 -5.57 -3.77
C ALA A 8 9.64 -6.07 -2.59
N PHE A 9 8.78 -5.22 -2.01
CA PHE A 9 7.88 -5.62 -0.94
C PHE A 9 6.82 -6.61 -1.42
N ASN A 10 6.27 -6.40 -2.62
CA ASN A 10 5.25 -7.28 -3.19
C ASN A 10 5.77 -8.67 -3.56
N HIS A 11 7.06 -8.76 -3.92
CA HIS A 11 7.73 -10.02 -4.29
C HIS A 11 8.46 -10.68 -3.12
N ALA A 12 8.46 -10.08 -1.92
CA ALA A 12 9.16 -10.63 -0.76
C ALA A 12 8.57 -11.98 -0.33
N ALA A 13 9.44 -12.95 -0.02
CA ALA A 13 9.06 -14.25 0.51
C ALA A 13 9.84 -14.53 1.82
N PRO A 14 9.17 -14.59 3.00
CA PRO A 14 7.74 -14.39 3.20
C PRO A 14 7.31 -12.93 2.97
N PHE A 15 6.07 -12.74 2.51
CA PHE A 15 5.49 -11.42 2.32
C PHE A 15 5.43 -10.65 3.64
N ARG A 16 5.69 -9.33 3.57
CA ARG A 16 5.59 -8.42 4.70
C ARG A 16 4.62 -7.29 4.36
N PRO A 17 3.53 -7.12 5.13
CA PRO A 17 2.61 -6.01 4.92
C PRO A 17 3.33 -4.67 4.91
N TYR A 18 2.86 -3.75 4.08
CA TYR A 18 3.44 -2.41 3.95
C TYR A 18 2.35 -1.36 3.74
N ALA A 19 2.74 -0.09 3.74
CA ALA A 19 1.85 1.02 3.43
C ALA A 19 2.49 1.94 2.39
N ILE A 20 1.64 2.48 1.51
CA ILE A 20 1.98 3.48 0.49
C ILE A 20 1.46 4.83 0.99
N ARG A 21 2.34 5.84 1.04
CA ARG A 21 2.00 7.21 1.43
C ARG A 21 2.08 8.12 0.22
N THR A 22 1.06 8.94 0.02
CA THR A 22 0.99 9.89 -1.09
C THR A 22 1.26 11.31 -0.62
N ALA A 23 1.57 12.20 -1.56
CA ALA A 23 1.83 13.62 -1.29
C ALA A 23 0.62 14.39 -0.74
N SER A 24 -0.59 13.84 -0.86
CA SER A 24 -1.79 14.39 -0.20
C SER A 24 -1.85 14.04 1.29
N GLY A 25 -0.93 13.21 1.79
CA GLY A 25 -0.93 12.69 3.16
C GLY A 25 -1.77 11.42 3.34
N GLU A 26 -2.37 10.88 2.28
CA GLU A 26 -3.13 9.63 2.35
C GLU A 26 -2.20 8.42 2.55
N THR A 27 -2.71 7.41 3.26
CA THR A 27 -1.95 6.18 3.54
C THR A 27 -2.79 4.97 3.15
N HIS A 28 -2.32 4.20 2.18
CA HIS A 28 -2.97 2.98 1.69
C HIS A 28 -2.22 1.76 2.20
N ARG A 29 -2.91 0.87 2.93
CA ARG A 29 -2.29 -0.34 3.48
C ARG A 29 -2.38 -1.49 2.47
N VAL A 30 -1.31 -2.25 2.36
CA VAL A 30 -1.24 -3.49 1.56
C VAL A 30 -1.01 -4.66 2.52
N PRO A 31 -2.08 -5.31 3.00
CA PRO A 31 -1.97 -6.43 3.95
C PRO A 31 -1.56 -7.75 3.30
N HIS A 32 -1.71 -7.88 1.98
CA HIS A 32 -1.40 -9.06 1.17
C HIS A 32 -1.05 -8.59 -0.27
N PRO A 33 -0.22 -9.31 -1.04
CA PRO A 33 0.16 -8.90 -2.40
C PRO A 33 -1.03 -8.75 -3.37
N ASP A 34 -2.15 -9.44 -3.13
CA ASP A 34 -3.36 -9.33 -3.96
C ASP A 34 -4.07 -7.97 -3.84
N PHE A 35 -3.75 -7.19 -2.79
CA PHE A 35 -4.38 -5.89 -2.53
C PHE A 35 -3.74 -4.78 -3.37
N VAL A 36 -2.75 -5.10 -4.20
CA VAL A 36 -2.02 -4.13 -5.00
C VAL A 36 -1.80 -4.63 -6.42
N PHE A 37 -2.02 -3.73 -7.38
CA PHE A 37 -1.62 -3.91 -8.76
C PHE A 37 -0.66 -2.80 -9.15
N ILE A 38 0.48 -3.17 -9.73
CA ILE A 38 1.45 -2.23 -10.24
C ILE A 38 1.35 -2.25 -11.76
N SER A 39 1.12 -1.11 -12.40
CA SER A 39 1.04 -1.09 -13.86
C SER A 39 2.33 -1.62 -14.49
N PRO A 40 2.29 -2.30 -15.65
CA PRO A 40 3.48 -2.90 -16.25
C PRO A 40 4.60 -1.89 -16.49
N ARG A 41 4.23 -0.68 -16.91
CA ARG A 41 5.17 0.45 -17.11
C ARG A 41 5.48 1.22 -15.84
N GLY A 42 4.84 0.89 -14.71
CA GLY A 42 5.07 1.54 -13.43
C GLY A 42 4.53 2.97 -13.34
N SER A 43 3.62 3.37 -14.22
CA SER A 43 3.03 4.72 -14.20
C SER A 43 2.06 4.93 -13.04
N TYR A 44 1.36 3.88 -12.61
CA TYR A 44 0.39 3.94 -11.53
C TYR A 44 0.38 2.64 -10.72
N VAL A 45 -0.21 2.72 -9.54
CA VAL A 45 -0.49 1.60 -8.65
C VAL A 45 -1.96 1.65 -8.28
N ILE A 46 -2.66 0.51 -8.32
CA ILE A 46 -4.01 0.37 -7.79
C ILE A 46 -3.90 -0.34 -6.44
N VAL A 47 -4.49 0.24 -5.39
CA VAL A 47 -4.62 -0.42 -4.09
C VAL A 47 -6.08 -0.68 -3.79
N ILE A 48 -6.43 -1.91 -3.43
CA ILE A 48 -7.76 -2.26 -2.95
C ILE A 48 -7.78 -2.07 -1.43
N ASP A 49 -8.73 -1.28 -0.92
CA ASP A 49 -8.87 -1.12 0.54
C ASP A 49 -9.74 -2.22 1.18
N ALA A 50 -9.84 -2.21 2.51
CA ALA A 50 -10.64 -3.19 3.25
C ALA A 50 -12.16 -3.12 2.99
N ARG A 51 -12.63 -2.15 2.20
CA ARG A 51 -14.02 -2.02 1.74
C ARG A 51 -14.15 -2.34 0.25
N GLU A 52 -13.18 -3.04 -0.34
CA GLU A 52 -13.11 -3.41 -1.76
C GLU A 52 -13.12 -2.20 -2.70
N ARG A 53 -12.64 -1.03 -2.25
CA ARG A 53 -12.59 0.17 -3.09
C ARG A 53 -11.22 0.27 -3.77
N PRO A 54 -11.18 0.42 -5.10
CA PRO A 54 -9.93 0.66 -5.81
C PRO A 54 -9.48 2.11 -5.66
N HIS A 55 -8.22 2.30 -5.28
CA HIS A 55 -7.53 3.59 -5.21
C HIS A 55 -6.48 3.64 -6.30
N HIS A 56 -6.65 4.50 -7.30
CA HIS A 56 -5.73 4.64 -8.42
C HIS A 56 -4.69 5.73 -8.13
N LEU A 57 -3.47 5.31 -7.80
CA LEU A 57 -2.39 6.18 -7.36
C LEU A 57 -1.41 6.40 -8.50
N SER A 58 -1.20 7.66 -8.89
CA SER A 58 -0.07 8.03 -9.75
C SER A 58 1.23 7.78 -9.00
N THR A 59 2.18 7.08 -9.61
CA THR A 59 3.49 6.83 -8.97
C THR A 59 4.29 8.10 -8.71
N LEU A 60 4.02 9.17 -9.46
CA LEU A 60 4.62 10.49 -9.26
C LEU A 60 4.14 11.18 -7.96
N LEU A 61 3.00 10.75 -7.42
CA LEU A 61 2.41 11.30 -6.20
C LEU A 61 2.66 10.41 -4.99
N ILE A 62 3.33 9.27 -5.17
CA ILE A 62 3.75 8.42 -4.05
C ILE A 62 5.05 9.00 -3.50
N GLU A 63 5.04 9.29 -2.20
CA GLU A 63 6.23 9.78 -1.50
C GLU A 63 7.03 8.64 -0.89
N GLU A 64 6.33 7.61 -0.39
CA GLU A 64 6.97 6.59 0.43
C GLU A 64 6.25 5.24 0.35
N ALA A 65 7.01 4.16 0.44
CA ALA A 65 6.51 2.83 0.76
C ALA A 65 7.24 2.31 1.99
N VAL A 66 6.51 1.93 3.04
CA VAL A 66 7.09 1.52 4.34
C VAL A 66 6.55 0.17 4.77
N LEU A 67 7.45 -0.72 5.20
CA LEU A 67 7.06 -1.97 5.84
C LEU A 67 6.29 -1.68 7.13
N LEU A 68 5.17 -2.37 7.32
CA LEU A 68 4.42 -2.34 8.56
C LEU A 68 5.11 -3.32 9.52
N ASN A 69 5.87 -2.78 10.47
CA ASN A 69 6.36 -3.58 11.58
C ASN A 69 5.17 -4.26 12.26
N GLY A 70 5.25 -5.57 12.49
CA GLY A 70 4.15 -6.47 12.91
C GLY A 70 3.41 -6.14 14.22
N ARG A 71 3.64 -4.94 14.79
CA ARG A 71 2.91 -4.36 15.92
C ARG A 71 1.67 -3.54 15.49
N ALA A 72 1.43 -3.33 14.19
CA ALA A 72 0.28 -2.56 13.71
C ALA A 72 -1.09 -3.28 13.83
N ARG A 73 -1.19 -4.33 14.65
CA ARG A 73 -2.46 -4.99 15.01
C ARG A 73 -3.16 -4.23 16.13
N ARG A 74 -3.80 -3.11 15.80
CA ARG A 74 -4.99 -2.51 16.47
C ARG A 74 -5.14 -1.04 16.08
N LYS A 75 -5.91 -0.77 15.02
CA LYS A 75 -6.72 0.46 14.87
C LYS A 75 -7.65 0.31 13.66
N ALA A 76 -8.37 -0.80 13.61
CA ALA A 76 -9.57 -0.96 12.79
C ALA A 76 -10.65 -1.45 13.76
N GLY A 77 -11.29 -0.50 14.44
CA GLY A 77 -12.23 -0.82 15.51
C GLY A 77 -12.43 0.33 16.48
N LYS A 78 -12.85 1.50 15.98
CA LYS A 78 -13.66 2.43 16.77
C LYS A 78 -14.51 3.28 15.84
N LYS A 79 -15.64 2.72 15.40
CA LYS A 79 -16.85 3.50 15.17
C LYS A 79 -17.65 3.43 16.46
N THR A 80 -17.64 4.50 17.22
CA THR A 80 -18.60 4.79 18.29
C THR A 80 -18.94 6.27 18.18
N ALA A 81 -20.10 6.55 17.61
CA ALA A 81 -21.16 7.42 18.12
C ALA A 81 -22.26 7.44 17.06
#